data_AF-A0AAV9EVA1-F1
#
_entry.id   AF-A0AAV9EVA1-F1
#
_cell.length_a   1.000
_cell.length_b   1.000
_cell.length_c   1.000
_cell.angle_alpha   90.00
_cell.angle_beta   90.00
_cell.angle_gamma   90.00
#
_symmetry.space_group_name_H-M   'P 1'
#
loop_
_entity.id
_entity.type
_entity.pdbx_description
1 polymer ?
#
loop_
_entity_poly.entity_id
_entity_poly.type
_entity_poly.pdbx_seq_one_letter_code
_entity_poly.pdbx_strand_id
1 'polypeptide(L)'
;MIRLRIDVLKAVSSPDLIQIADNFGINIEDIPVKTSCVQWLPPAPNWMKANSDGSLTADRGGYGALLRDEMGYFSIGTAGQSNPTSINLLEFQGLLKGLELGIRLGAMRIWFEADSTTAIAWVKDKGSLPWTALRMKRKMQQGLALLNDWKISHIPREGNSVADLLASHRTSNGESIFQKHELWPAIEELLKKDQIGTVYKRNS
;
A
#
# COMPACT_ATOMS: atom_id res chain seq x y z
N MET A 1 -23.92 -12.65 -9.60
CA MET A 1 -22.67 -12.80 -8.82
C MET A 1 -21.87 -13.94 -9.44
N ILE A 2 -20.98 -13.63 -10.39
CA ILE A 2 -19.98 -14.57 -10.91
C ILE A 2 -18.68 -13.76 -11.05
N ARG A 3 -17.65 -14.22 -10.33
CA ARG A 3 -16.26 -13.73 -10.42
C ARG A 3 -15.70 -14.11 -11.79
N LEU A 4 -15.91 -13.29 -12.82
CA LEU A 4 -15.31 -13.47 -14.15
C LEU A 4 -14.22 -12.45 -14.48
N ARG A 5 -13.61 -11.83 -13.46
CA ARG A 5 -12.77 -10.63 -13.66
C ARG A 5 -11.29 -10.80 -13.33
N ILE A 6 -10.82 -12.01 -13.02
CA ILE A 6 -9.42 -12.26 -12.63
C ILE A 6 -8.70 -13.21 -13.59
N ASP A 7 -9.40 -14.01 -14.41
CA ASP A 7 -8.75 -15.02 -15.26
C ASP A 7 -8.35 -14.53 -16.66
N VAL A 8 -8.64 -13.28 -17.05
CA VAL A 8 -8.33 -12.76 -18.40
C VAL A 8 -6.86 -12.37 -18.57
N LEU A 9 -6.12 -12.15 -17.48
CA LEU A 9 -4.79 -11.52 -17.57
C LEU A 9 -3.60 -12.48 -17.41
N LYS A 10 -3.85 -13.75 -17.06
CA LYS A 10 -2.90 -14.86 -17.33
C LYS A 10 -3.16 -15.55 -18.67
N ALA A 11 -4.14 -15.04 -19.42
CA ALA A 11 -4.85 -15.76 -20.46
C ALA A 11 -4.39 -15.39 -21.88
N VAL A 12 -3.71 -14.25 -22.05
CA VAL A 12 -3.26 -13.74 -23.36
C VAL A 12 -2.02 -14.49 -23.90
N SER A 13 -1.56 -15.53 -23.20
CA SER A 13 -0.49 -16.42 -23.68
C SER A 13 -0.85 -17.90 -23.58
N SER A 14 -2.13 -18.23 -23.34
CA SER A 14 -2.62 -19.61 -23.36
C SER A 14 -3.05 -19.99 -24.78
N PRO A 15 -2.52 -21.08 -25.37
CA PRO A 15 -2.93 -21.57 -26.69
C PRO A 15 -4.44 -21.77 -26.82
N ASP A 16 -5.11 -22.16 -25.73
CA ASP A 16 -6.54 -22.44 -25.71
C ASP A 16 -7.40 -21.19 -25.96
N LEU A 17 -6.94 -20.01 -25.57
CA LEU A 17 -7.71 -18.77 -25.70
C LEU A 17 -7.59 -18.12 -27.07
N ILE A 18 -6.46 -18.32 -27.73
CA ILE A 18 -6.27 -17.93 -29.14
C ILE A 18 -7.25 -18.74 -30.00
N GLN A 19 -7.32 -20.05 -29.75
CA GLN A 19 -8.23 -20.93 -30.49
C GLN A 19 -9.71 -20.62 -30.22
N ILE A 20 -10.07 -20.25 -28.99
CA ILE A 20 -11.44 -19.80 -28.67
C ILE A 20 -11.74 -18.48 -29.37
N ALA A 21 -10.83 -17.51 -29.35
CA ALA A 21 -11.03 -16.22 -30.00
C ALA A 21 -11.22 -16.36 -31.52
N ASP A 22 -10.41 -17.21 -32.17
CA ASP A 22 -10.54 -17.56 -33.59
C ASP A 22 -11.90 -18.19 -33.90
N ASN A 23 -12.37 -19.13 -33.06
CA ASN A 23 -13.67 -19.78 -33.22
C ASN A 23 -14.86 -18.79 -33.16
N PHE A 24 -14.68 -17.65 -32.50
CA PHE A 24 -15.69 -16.58 -32.40
C PHE A 24 -15.40 -15.39 -33.31
N GLY A 25 -14.35 -15.45 -34.16
CA GLY A 25 -13.95 -14.34 -35.03
C GLY A 25 -13.51 -13.09 -34.27
N ILE A 26 -13.04 -13.24 -33.04
CA ILE A 26 -12.56 -12.14 -32.20
C ILE A 26 -11.07 -11.97 -32.48
N ASN A 27 -10.69 -10.85 -33.09
CA ASN A 27 -9.29 -10.49 -33.16
C ASN A 27 -8.80 -10.01 -31.79
N ILE A 28 -7.87 -10.75 -31.19
CA ILE A 28 -7.33 -10.45 -29.85
C ILE A 28 -6.60 -9.10 -29.85
N GLU A 29 -6.02 -8.69 -30.98
CA GLU A 29 -5.36 -7.39 -31.13
C GLU A 29 -6.34 -6.20 -31.03
N ASP A 30 -7.62 -6.44 -31.34
CA ASP A 30 -8.69 -5.44 -31.29
C ASP A 30 -9.38 -5.40 -29.90
N ILE A 31 -8.99 -6.25 -28.96
CA ILE A 31 -9.46 -6.18 -27.58
C ILE A 31 -8.75 -4.99 -26.91
N PRO A 32 -9.45 -3.91 -26.55
CA PRO A 32 -8.80 -2.77 -25.93
C PRO A 32 -8.26 -3.18 -24.56
N VAL A 33 -6.95 -3.37 -24.48
CA VAL A 33 -6.24 -3.53 -23.21
C VAL A 33 -6.43 -2.23 -22.45
N LYS A 34 -7.31 -2.24 -21.44
CA LYS A 34 -7.53 -1.07 -20.60
C LYS A 34 -6.30 -0.88 -19.72
N THR A 35 -5.27 -0.22 -20.25
CA THR A 35 -4.11 0.22 -19.48
C THR A 35 -4.63 1.26 -18.48
N SER A 36 -4.83 0.83 -17.24
CA SER A 36 -5.17 1.78 -16.19
C SER A 36 -3.86 2.39 -15.69
N CYS A 37 -3.83 3.70 -15.64
CA CYS A 37 -2.69 4.46 -15.14
C CYS A 37 -2.93 4.81 -13.67
N VAL A 38 -1.86 4.82 -12.88
CA VAL A 38 -1.89 5.13 -11.46
C VAL A 38 -0.90 6.26 -11.20
N GLN A 39 -1.36 7.29 -10.50
CA GLN A 39 -0.53 8.39 -10.08
C GLN A 39 -0.80 8.62 -8.59
N TRP A 40 0.27 8.75 -7.81
CA TRP A 40 0.14 9.19 -6.42
C TRP A 40 -0.11 10.70 -6.39
N LEU A 41 -1.06 11.14 -5.56
CA LEU A 41 -1.43 12.54 -5.41
C LEU A 41 -1.23 13.00 -3.97
N PRO A 42 -0.76 14.24 -3.73
CA PRO A 42 -0.71 14.79 -2.38
C PRO A 42 -2.12 14.93 -1.78
N PRO A 43 -2.24 14.94 -0.44
CA PRO A 43 -3.52 15.15 0.21
C PRO A 43 -3.98 16.62 0.15
N ALA A 44 -5.22 16.88 0.57
CA ALA A 44 -5.73 18.25 0.69
C ALA A 44 -5.02 19.02 1.83
N PRO A 45 -5.11 20.36 1.87
CA PRO A 45 -4.51 21.16 2.94
C PRO A 45 -4.95 20.72 4.35
N ASN A 46 -4.03 20.79 5.31
CA ASN A 46 -4.13 20.34 6.70
C ASN A 46 -4.29 18.82 6.88
N TRP A 47 -4.00 18.03 5.85
CA TRP A 47 -3.95 16.57 5.95
C TRP A 47 -2.52 16.09 5.74
N MET A 48 -2.12 15.10 6.54
CA MET A 48 -0.98 14.25 6.20
C MET A 48 -1.48 13.00 5.49
N LYS A 49 -0.70 12.48 4.55
CA LYS A 49 -0.99 11.22 3.87
C LYS A 49 -0.02 10.15 4.32
N ALA A 50 -0.55 9.05 4.84
CA ALA A 50 0.21 7.89 5.27
C ALA A 50 0.07 6.76 4.23
N ASN A 51 1.18 6.37 3.60
CA ASN A 51 1.22 5.17 2.75
C ASN A 51 1.85 4.04 3.55
N SER A 52 1.31 2.83 3.45
CA SER A 52 1.84 1.65 4.14
C SER A 52 1.80 0.41 3.28
N ASP A 53 2.64 -0.56 3.62
CA ASP A 53 2.70 -1.86 2.96
C ASP A 53 3.25 -2.94 3.92
N GLY A 54 3.02 -4.21 3.59
CA GLY A 54 3.59 -5.39 4.22
C GLY A 54 4.31 -6.27 3.19
N SER A 55 5.45 -6.85 3.57
CA SER A 55 6.17 -7.80 2.72
C SER A 55 6.31 -9.14 3.43
N LEU A 56 6.23 -10.25 2.69
CA LEU A 56 6.41 -11.59 3.26
C LEU A 56 7.25 -12.43 2.31
N THR A 57 8.32 -13.01 2.85
CA THR A 57 9.11 -14.06 2.21
C THR A 57 9.09 -15.31 3.08
N ALA A 58 9.71 -16.40 2.63
CA ALA A 58 9.76 -17.65 3.38
C ALA A 58 10.47 -17.51 4.75
N ASP A 59 11.45 -16.60 4.83
CA ASP A 59 12.33 -16.43 5.99
C ASP A 59 11.97 -15.23 6.87
N ARG A 60 11.19 -14.26 6.37
CA ARG A 60 10.87 -13.03 7.13
C ARG A 60 9.54 -12.40 6.75
N GLY A 61 8.98 -11.66 7.70
CA GLY A 61 7.97 -10.63 7.45
C GLY A 61 8.59 -9.24 7.54
N GLY A 62 8.07 -8.30 6.76
CA GLY A 62 8.42 -6.89 6.83
C GLY A 62 7.19 -6.00 6.75
N TYR A 63 7.30 -4.78 7.26
CA TYR A 63 6.26 -3.77 7.20
C TYR A 63 6.88 -2.39 7.08
N GLY A 64 6.22 -1.51 6.36
CA GLY A 64 6.70 -0.18 6.07
C GLY A 64 5.58 0.83 6.10
N ALA A 65 5.90 2.05 6.52
CA ALA A 65 5.01 3.18 6.39
C ALA A 65 5.79 4.48 6.22
N LEU A 66 5.20 5.46 5.54
CA LEU A 66 5.70 6.82 5.49
C LEU A 66 4.55 7.82 5.58
N LEU A 67 4.85 9.00 6.12
CA LEU A 67 3.98 10.16 6.03
C LEU A 67 4.56 11.22 5.12
N ARG A 68 3.65 11.82 4.36
CA ARG A 68 3.88 12.98 3.51
C ARG A 68 2.92 14.10 3.89
N ASP A 69 3.38 15.34 3.81
CA ASP A 69 2.56 16.53 4.08
C ASP A 69 1.62 16.88 2.91
N GLU A 70 0.90 17.99 3.05
CA GLU A 70 -0.04 18.52 2.04
C GLU A 70 0.62 18.93 0.72
N MET A 71 1.93 19.17 0.71
CA MET A 71 2.71 19.45 -0.50
C MET A 71 3.31 18.17 -1.10
N GLY A 72 3.08 17.01 -0.47
CA GLY A 72 3.65 15.74 -0.87
C GLY A 72 5.12 15.58 -0.47
N TYR A 73 5.66 16.43 0.40
CA TYR A 73 7.01 16.26 0.93
C TYR A 73 7.03 15.16 2.00
N PHE A 74 8.06 14.33 1.94
CA PHE A 74 8.33 13.33 2.97
C PHE A 74 8.57 13.99 4.33
N SER A 75 7.86 13.52 5.35
CA SER A 75 8.00 14.02 6.73
C SER A 75 8.74 13.01 7.61
N ILE A 76 8.31 11.75 7.60
CA ILE A 76 8.88 10.67 8.43
C ILE A 76 8.53 9.30 7.83
N GLY A 77 9.36 8.29 8.08
CA GLY A 77 9.10 6.92 7.64
C GLY A 77 9.59 5.89 8.63
N THR A 78 9.12 4.67 8.45
CA THR A 78 9.53 3.50 9.21
C THR A 78 9.60 2.27 8.33
N ALA A 79 10.58 1.43 8.63
CA ALA A 79 10.74 0.10 8.09
C ALA A 79 11.01 -0.86 9.24
N GLY A 80 10.30 -1.97 9.28
CA GLY A 80 10.44 -2.97 10.32
C GLY A 80 10.39 -4.39 9.79
N GLN A 81 10.97 -5.29 10.57
CA GLN A 81 11.04 -6.72 10.33
C GLN A 81 10.36 -7.47 11.48
N SER A 82 9.76 -8.61 11.14
CA SER A 82 9.35 -9.63 12.09
C SER A 82 9.68 -11.03 11.57
N ASN A 83 9.48 -12.03 12.42
CA ASN A 83 9.37 -13.41 11.94
C ASN A 83 8.21 -13.51 10.92
N PRO A 84 8.30 -14.46 9.97
CA PRO A 84 7.19 -14.75 9.05
C PRO A 84 5.88 -14.93 9.79
N THR A 85 4.83 -14.34 9.25
CA THR A 85 3.45 -14.48 9.75
C THR A 85 2.49 -14.36 8.57
N SER A 86 1.26 -13.89 8.79
CA SER A 86 0.35 -13.59 7.70
C SER A 86 0.71 -12.27 7.01
N ILE A 87 0.69 -12.26 5.67
CA ILE A 87 0.83 -11.03 4.88
C ILE A 87 -0.21 -9.97 5.32
N ASN A 88 -1.46 -10.36 5.57
CA ASN A 88 -2.50 -9.43 6.03
C ASN A 88 -2.17 -8.78 7.38
N LEU A 89 -1.48 -9.49 8.28
CA LEU A 89 -1.03 -8.93 9.56
C LEU A 89 0.09 -7.91 9.36
N LEU A 90 1.00 -8.15 8.42
CA LEU A 90 2.10 -7.25 8.11
C LEU A 90 1.61 -5.96 7.44
N GLU A 91 0.65 -6.09 6.53
CA GLU A 91 -0.08 -4.97 5.93
C GLU A 91 -0.78 -4.12 6.99
N PHE A 92 -1.47 -4.77 7.93
CA PHE A 92 -2.14 -4.09 9.03
C PHE A 92 -1.16 -3.47 10.02
N GLN A 93 0.01 -4.09 10.23
CA GLN A 93 1.11 -3.53 11.01
C GLN A 93 1.65 -2.25 10.36
N GLY A 94 1.82 -2.24 9.03
CA GLY A 94 2.19 -1.05 8.27
C GLY A 94 1.22 0.12 8.51
N LEU A 95 -0.09 -0.14 8.42
CA LEU A 95 -1.12 0.88 8.70
C LEU A 95 -1.05 1.40 10.15
N LEU A 96 -0.90 0.52 11.13
CA LEU A 96 -0.74 0.90 12.53
C LEU A 96 0.51 1.77 12.73
N LYS A 97 1.61 1.42 12.07
CA LYS A 97 2.86 2.17 12.12
C LYS A 97 2.74 3.56 11.48
N GLY A 98 2.00 3.68 10.37
CA GLY A 98 1.63 4.98 9.81
C GLY A 98 0.85 5.84 10.81
N LEU A 99 -0.10 5.26 11.55
CA LEU A 99 -0.83 5.99 12.59
C LEU A 99 0.09 6.44 13.74
N GLU A 100 0.95 5.54 14.24
CA GLU A 100 1.92 5.85 15.30
C GLU A 100 2.86 7.00 14.90
N LEU A 101 3.34 7.01 13.64
CA LEU A 101 4.16 8.09 13.10
C LEU A 101 3.39 9.42 13.01
N GLY A 102 2.14 9.40 12.57
CA GLY A 102 1.32 10.61 12.48
C GLY A 102 1.02 11.23 13.83
N ILE A 103 0.67 10.41 14.83
CA ILE A 103 0.50 10.87 16.21
C ILE A 103 1.80 11.47 16.74
N ARG A 104 2.94 10.83 16.49
CA ARG A 104 4.27 11.33 16.90
C ARG A 104 4.60 12.70 16.29
N LEU A 105 4.14 12.97 15.07
CA LEU A 105 4.30 14.27 14.40
C LEU A 105 3.25 15.31 14.83
N GLY A 106 2.30 14.96 15.69
CA GLY A 106 1.20 15.86 16.06
C GLY A 106 0.20 16.09 14.92
N ALA A 107 0.09 15.13 13.99
CA ALA A 107 -0.88 15.21 12.90
C ALA A 107 -2.31 15.20 13.45
N MET A 108 -3.09 16.22 13.11
CA MET A 108 -4.50 16.29 13.50
C MET A 108 -5.41 15.53 12.54
N ARG A 109 -5.01 15.36 11.27
CA ARG A 109 -5.78 14.67 10.24
C ARG A 109 -4.89 13.78 9.38
N ILE A 110 -5.28 12.51 9.20
CA ILE A 110 -4.50 11.54 8.42
C ILE A 110 -5.35 10.85 7.35
N TRP A 111 -4.87 10.89 6.12
CA TRP A 111 -5.36 10.06 5.02
C TRP A 111 -4.45 8.85 4.83
N PHE A 112 -4.93 7.67 5.19
CA PHE A 112 -4.24 6.41 4.98
C PHE A 112 -4.47 5.87 3.56
N GLU A 113 -3.42 5.35 2.95
CA GLU A 113 -3.43 4.62 1.69
C GLU A 113 -2.67 3.30 1.86
N ALA A 114 -3.29 2.20 1.42
CA ALA A 114 -2.69 0.88 1.35
C ALA A 114 -3.23 0.14 0.12
N ASP A 115 -2.51 -0.85 -0.38
CA ASP A 115 -2.97 -1.72 -1.47
C ASP A 115 -3.70 -2.98 -0.93
N SER A 116 -3.50 -3.35 0.34
CA SER A 116 -4.25 -4.43 0.98
C SER A 116 -5.68 -4.04 1.34
N THR A 117 -6.65 -4.52 0.55
CA THR A 117 -8.09 -4.35 0.85
C THR A 117 -8.50 -5.02 2.17
N THR A 118 -7.81 -6.09 2.59
CA THR A 118 -8.07 -6.78 3.86
C THR A 118 -7.68 -5.91 5.04
N ALA A 119 -6.47 -5.32 5.00
CA ALA A 119 -6.01 -4.44 6.07
C ALA A 119 -6.91 -3.19 6.17
N ILE A 120 -7.32 -2.62 5.03
CA ILE A 120 -8.30 -1.52 4.99
C ILE A 120 -9.64 -1.93 5.62
N ALA A 121 -10.13 -3.13 5.32
CA ALA A 121 -11.37 -3.63 5.90
C ALA A 121 -11.26 -3.75 7.43
N TRP A 122 -10.15 -4.29 7.93
CA TRP A 122 -9.90 -4.38 9.37
C TRP A 122 -9.86 -3.00 10.04
N VAL A 123 -9.28 -1.97 9.42
CA VAL A 123 -9.35 -0.60 9.94
C VAL A 123 -10.80 -0.12 10.05
N LYS A 124 -11.61 -0.37 9.02
CA LYS A 124 -13.03 0.05 8.95
C LYS A 124 -14.01 -0.81 9.77
N ASP A 125 -13.50 -1.72 10.61
CA ASP A 125 -14.33 -2.68 11.37
C ASP A 125 -15.19 -3.57 10.45
N LYS A 126 -14.63 -3.95 9.31
CA LYS A 126 -15.24 -4.85 8.32
C LYS A 126 -14.43 -6.12 8.15
N GLY A 127 -15.10 -7.20 7.74
CA GLY A 127 -14.48 -8.50 7.48
C GLY A 127 -14.16 -9.29 8.75
N SER A 128 -13.48 -10.43 8.58
CA SER A 128 -13.07 -11.29 9.69
C SER A 128 -11.65 -10.94 10.13
N LEU A 129 -11.51 -10.49 11.37
CA LEU A 129 -10.23 -10.20 12.00
C LEU A 129 -9.75 -11.42 12.80
N PRO A 130 -8.55 -11.96 12.57
CA PRO A 130 -8.03 -13.06 13.37
C PRO A 130 -7.75 -12.61 14.81
N TRP A 131 -7.89 -13.53 15.77
CA TRP A 131 -7.66 -13.25 17.19
C TRP A 131 -6.25 -12.66 17.48
N THR A 132 -5.26 -13.08 16.69
CA THR A 132 -3.87 -12.59 16.77
C THR A 132 -3.75 -11.09 16.48
N ALA A 133 -4.68 -10.50 15.72
CA ALA A 133 -4.68 -9.07 15.38
C ALA A 133 -5.45 -8.20 16.39
N LEU A 134 -6.17 -8.77 17.36
CA LEU A 134 -7.04 -8.01 18.26
C LEU A 134 -6.30 -6.91 19.04
N ARG A 135 -5.07 -7.20 19.48
CA ARG A 135 -4.24 -6.21 20.19
C ARG A 135 -3.86 -5.04 19.28
N MET A 136 -3.46 -5.30 18.04
CA MET A 136 -3.16 -4.26 17.05
C MET A 136 -4.40 -3.45 16.73
N LYS A 137 -5.56 -4.11 16.58
CA LYS A 137 -6.83 -3.45 16.29
C LYS A 137 -7.24 -2.48 17.39
N ARG A 138 -7.07 -2.85 18.66
CA ARG A 138 -7.33 -1.95 19.79
C ARG A 138 -6.41 -0.72 19.75
N LYS A 139 -5.11 -0.91 19.50
CA LYS A 139 -4.17 0.21 19.33
C LYS A 139 -4.57 1.13 18.18
N MET A 140 -4.96 0.55 17.05
CA MET A 140 -5.44 1.29 15.88
C MET A 140 -6.66 2.15 16.24
N GLN A 141 -7.67 1.56 16.88
CA GLN A 141 -8.88 2.29 17.30
C GLN A 141 -8.57 3.41 18.31
N GLN A 142 -7.70 3.14 19.29
CA GLN A 142 -7.28 4.13 20.28
C GLN A 142 -6.55 5.31 19.63
N GLY A 143 -5.61 5.05 18.73
CA GLY A 143 -4.88 6.11 18.05
C GLY A 143 -5.75 6.90 17.07
N LEU A 144 -6.65 6.25 16.34
CA LEU A 144 -7.59 6.94 15.44
C LEU A 144 -8.52 7.88 16.21
N ALA A 145 -8.87 7.55 17.46
CA ALA A 145 -9.68 8.42 18.33
C ALA A 145 -8.93 9.69 18.80
N LEU A 146 -7.61 9.78 18.61
CA LEU A 146 -6.83 10.98 18.90
C LEU A 146 -6.80 11.98 17.73
N LEU A 147 -7.23 11.57 16.54
CA LEU A 147 -7.25 12.41 15.36
C LEU A 147 -8.55 13.20 15.30
N ASN A 148 -8.49 14.45 14.81
CA ASN A 148 -9.69 15.24 14.51
C ASN A 148 -10.47 14.64 13.34
N ASP A 149 -9.77 14.08 12.36
CA ASP A 149 -10.39 13.42 11.22
C ASP A 149 -9.43 12.39 10.62
N TRP A 150 -9.97 11.34 10.03
CA TRP A 150 -9.19 10.35 9.30
C TRP A 150 -10.00 9.71 8.18
N LYS A 151 -9.29 9.31 7.12
CA LYS A 151 -9.89 8.53 6.04
C LYS A 151 -8.90 7.51 5.52
N ILE A 152 -9.40 6.45 4.89
CA ILE A 152 -8.56 5.40 4.32
C ILE A 152 -9.10 4.94 2.98
N SER A 153 -8.22 4.88 1.98
CA SER A 153 -8.51 4.44 0.61
C SER A 153 -7.53 3.38 0.14
N HIS A 154 -7.97 2.59 -0.83
CA HIS A 154 -7.10 1.68 -1.55
C HIS A 154 -6.29 2.45 -2.60
N ILE A 155 -5.00 2.17 -2.70
CA ILE A 155 -4.13 2.60 -3.80
C ILE A 155 -3.60 1.35 -4.52
N PRO A 156 -3.54 1.29 -5.86
CA PRO A 156 -2.89 0.19 -6.55
C PRO A 156 -1.40 0.11 -6.18
N ARG A 157 -0.85 -1.10 -6.14
CA ARG A 157 0.53 -1.36 -5.73
C ARG A 157 1.56 -0.51 -6.48
N GLU A 158 1.34 -0.25 -7.78
CA GLU A 158 2.24 0.57 -8.59
C GLU A 158 2.35 2.02 -8.10
N GLY A 159 1.26 2.56 -7.51
CA GLY A 159 1.26 3.87 -6.87
C GLY A 159 1.72 3.86 -5.40
N ASN A 160 2.03 2.69 -4.84
CA ASN A 160 2.44 2.50 -3.44
C ASN A 160 3.92 2.10 -3.31
N SER A 161 4.71 2.28 -4.38
CA SER A 161 6.09 1.78 -4.51
C SER A 161 7.03 2.19 -3.38
N VAL A 162 6.88 3.39 -2.82
CA VAL A 162 7.69 3.84 -1.69
C VAL A 162 7.44 2.98 -0.45
N ALA A 163 6.17 2.69 -0.15
CA ALA A 163 5.81 1.87 1.01
C ALA A 163 6.22 0.39 0.80
N ASP A 164 6.08 -0.14 -0.41
CA ASP A 164 6.55 -1.48 -0.80
C ASP A 164 8.05 -1.65 -0.58
N LEU A 165 8.84 -0.64 -0.98
CA LEU A 165 10.29 -0.62 -0.77
C LEU A 165 10.65 -0.59 0.72
N LEU A 166 9.91 0.18 1.53
CA LEU A 166 10.10 0.22 2.98
C LEU A 166 9.75 -1.10 3.65
N ALA A 167 8.64 -1.71 3.27
CA ALA A 167 8.22 -3.00 3.80
C ALA A 167 9.20 -4.12 3.41
N SER A 168 9.84 -4.00 2.25
CA SER A 168 10.85 -4.95 1.77
C SER A 168 12.24 -4.70 2.37
N HIS A 169 12.45 -3.59 3.07
CA HIS A 169 13.75 -3.25 3.60
C HIS A 169 14.19 -4.17 4.74
N ARG A 170 15.50 -4.43 4.78
CA ARG A 170 16.11 -5.33 5.75
C ARG A 170 16.83 -4.54 6.82
N THR A 171 16.16 -4.33 7.95
CA THR A 171 16.77 -3.71 9.14
C THR A 171 17.48 -4.77 10.00
N SER A 172 18.69 -4.48 10.47
CA SER A 172 19.39 -5.32 11.46
C SER A 172 18.80 -5.22 12.88
N ASN A 173 18.14 -4.11 13.20
CA ASN A 173 17.69 -3.77 14.56
C ASN A 173 16.17 -3.90 14.78
N GLY A 174 15.48 -4.68 13.94
CA GLY A 174 14.05 -4.95 14.05
C GLY A 174 13.14 -3.86 13.51
N GLU A 175 13.24 -2.61 13.96
CA GLU A 175 12.50 -1.46 13.42
C GLU A 175 13.41 -0.24 13.32
N SER A 176 13.25 0.56 12.28
CA SER A 176 14.00 1.79 12.07
C SER A 176 13.06 2.89 11.63
N ILE A 177 13.06 4.00 12.36
CA ILE A 177 12.34 5.23 12.02
C ILE A 177 13.38 6.21 11.49
N PHE A 178 13.11 6.81 10.33
CA PHE A 178 14.04 7.69 9.66
C PHE A 178 13.35 8.99 9.22
N GLN A 179 14.12 10.08 9.26
CA GLN A 179 13.74 11.38 8.74
C GLN A 179 14.42 11.65 7.39
N LYS A 180 14.16 12.83 6.81
CA LYS A 180 14.63 13.19 5.47
C LYS A 180 16.15 13.02 5.26
N HIS A 181 16.96 13.27 6.28
CA HIS A 181 18.42 13.19 6.19
C HIS A 181 18.99 11.76 6.24
N GLU A 182 18.13 10.77 6.49
CA GLU A 182 18.47 9.35 6.63
C GLU A 182 17.88 8.50 5.49
N LEU A 183 17.31 9.15 4.47
CA LEU A 183 16.68 8.48 3.34
C LEU A 183 17.69 7.77 2.45
N TRP A 184 17.30 6.59 1.96
CA TRP A 184 18.11 5.86 0.99
C TRP A 184 17.88 6.42 -0.42
N PRO A 185 18.90 6.43 -1.30
CA PRO A 185 18.78 7.00 -2.63
C PRO A 185 17.59 6.49 -3.45
N ALA A 186 17.25 5.20 -3.33
CA ALA A 186 16.11 4.60 -4.02
C ALA A 186 14.75 5.16 -3.55
N ILE A 187 14.60 5.47 -2.26
CA ILE A 187 13.39 6.10 -1.73
C ILE A 187 13.31 7.54 -2.24
N GLU A 188 14.42 8.28 -2.23
CA GLU A 188 14.44 9.65 -2.74
C GLU A 188 14.03 9.73 -4.21
N GLU A 189 14.47 8.78 -5.03
CA GLU A 189 14.09 8.69 -6.44
C GLU A 189 12.59 8.49 -6.61
N LEU A 190 12.00 7.55 -5.87
CA LEU A 190 10.55 7.29 -5.91
C LEU A 190 9.74 8.49 -5.40
N LEU A 191 10.18 9.13 -4.32
CA LEU A 191 9.55 10.35 -3.81
C LEU A 191 9.58 11.49 -4.84
N LYS A 192 10.70 11.67 -5.55
CA LYS A 192 10.82 12.66 -6.64
C LYS A 192 9.89 12.33 -7.80
N LYS A 193 9.78 11.05 -8.18
CA LYS A 193 8.85 10.59 -9.22
C LYS A 193 7.39 10.91 -8.86
N ASP A 194 6.99 10.67 -7.63
CA ASP A 194 5.64 11.00 -7.16
C ASP A 194 5.41 12.53 -7.15
N GLN A 195 6.41 13.33 -6.76
CA GLN A 195 6.31 14.80 -6.77
C GLN A 195 6.15 15.41 -8.15
N ILE A 196 6.82 14.86 -9.17
CA ILE A 196 6.66 15.32 -10.57
C ILE A 196 5.41 14.73 -11.26
N GLY A 197 4.59 13.98 -10.51
CA GLY A 197 3.36 13.40 -11.03
C GLY A 197 3.57 12.22 -11.98
N THR A 198 4.58 11.40 -11.74
CA THR A 198 4.86 10.22 -12.56
C THR A 198 3.64 9.31 -12.61
N VAL A 199 3.30 8.88 -13.82
CA VAL A 199 2.20 7.96 -14.08
C VAL A 199 2.76 6.55 -14.25
N TYR A 200 2.36 5.65 -13.36
CA TYR A 200 2.71 4.25 -13.39
C TYR A 200 1.67 3.46 -14.20
N LYS A 201 2.12 2.58 -15.09
CA LYS A 201 1.23 1.65 -15.79
C LYS A 201 0.81 0.57 -14.82
N ARG A 202 -0.50 0.36 -14.65
CA ARG A 202 -1.01 -0.78 -13.91
C ARG A 202 -0.92 -2.01 -14.79
N ASN A 203 -0.19 -3.01 -14.30
CA ASN A 203 -0.19 -4.32 -14.93
C ASN A 203 -1.44 -5.02 -14.40
N SER A 204 -2.49 -5.01 -15.22
CA SER A 204 -3.74 -5.71 -14.93
C SER A 204 -3.49 -7.21 -14.85
#